data_AF-A0A401T8I5-F1
#
_entry.id   AF-A0A401T8I5-F1
#
_cell.length_a   1.000
_cell.length_b   1.000
_cell.length_c   1.000
_cell.angle_alpha   90.00
_cell.angle_beta   90.00
_cell.angle_gamma   90.00
#
_symmetry.space_group_name_H-M   'P 1'
#
loop_
_entity.id
_entity.type
_entity.pdbx_description
1 polymer ?
#
loop_
_entity_poly.entity_id
_entity_poly.type
_entity_poly.pdbx_seq_one_letter_code
_entity_poly.pdbx_strand_id
1 'polypeptide(L)' 'PQNSISRDSIVLGRILGEGFFGQVFEGVYKTARGEQLSVAVKTCKTDCSLEVKEKFLVEG' A
#
# COMPACT_ATOMS: atom_id res chain seq x y z
N PRO A 1 -13.88 9.12 9.41
CA PRO A 1 -12.74 8.22 9.70
C PRO A 1 -11.47 8.65 8.93
N GLN A 2 -10.57 9.35 9.62
CA GLN A 2 -9.30 9.80 9.02
C GLN A 2 -8.28 8.66 9.14
N ASN A 3 -8.37 7.68 8.22
CA ASN A 3 -7.49 6.51 8.17
C ASN A 3 -6.14 6.84 7.48
N SER A 4 -5.57 8.01 7.79
CA SER A 4 -4.32 8.46 7.20
C SER A 4 -3.14 7.84 7.94
N ILE A 5 -2.51 6.84 7.33
CA ILE A 5 -1.23 6.30 7.80
C ILE A 5 -0.11 7.19 7.28
N SER A 6 0.75 7.67 8.18
CA SER A 6 1.94 8.43 7.82
C SER A 6 2.91 7.56 7.00
N ARG A 7 3.38 8.06 5.85
CA ARG A 7 4.33 7.33 5.00
C ARG A 7 5.65 7.03 5.70
N ASP A 8 6.06 7.89 6.62
CA ASP A 8 7.27 7.70 7.45
C ASP A 8 7.17 6.46 8.37
N SER A 9 5.94 6.06 8.72
CA SER A 9 5.67 4.89 9.54
C SER A 9 5.68 3.57 8.74
N ILE A 10 5.88 3.62 7.43
CA ILE A 10 5.89 2.45 6.53
C ILE A 10 7.30 2.27 5.96
N VAL A 11 7.92 1.13 6.25
CA VAL A 11 9.16 0.71 5.61
C VAL A 11 8.82 -0.26 4.48
N LEU A 12 9.22 0.08 3.25
CA LEU A 12 9.09 -0.80 2.08
C LEU A 12 10.27 -1.79 2.05
N GLY A 13 9.95 -3.06 1.89
CA GLY A 13 10.88 -4.16 1.67
C GLY A 13 10.92 -4.59 0.21
N ARG A 14 11.18 -5.87 -0.01
CA ARG A 14 11.27 -6.47 -1.36
C ARG A 14 9.90 -6.54 -2.06
N ILE A 15 9.93 -6.72 -3.37
CA ILE A 15 8.72 -7.00 -4.16
C ILE A 15 8.24 -8.41 -3.84
N LEU A 16 6.95 -8.53 -3.49
CA LEU A 16 6.25 -9.81 -3.30
C LEU A 16 5.63 -10.32 -4.61
N GLY A 17 5.25 -9.41 -5.51
CA GLY A 17 4.71 -9.75 -6.82
C GLY A 17 4.27 -8.54 -7.62
N GLU A 18 3.84 -8.76 -8.86
CA GLU A 18 3.21 -7.74 -9.71
C GLU A 18 1.76 -8.16 -9.97
N GLY A 19 0.83 -7.26 -9.68
CA GLY A 19 -0.59 -7.43 -9.99
C GLY A 19 -1.06 -6.45 -11.06
N PHE A 20 -2.33 -6.57 -11.45
CA PHE A 20 -2.95 -5.77 -12.51
C PHE A 20 -2.80 -4.25 -12.33
N PHE A 21 -2.77 -3.79 -11.08
CA PHE A 21 -2.69 -2.37 -10.74
C PHE A 21 -1.25 -1.86 -10.56
N GLY A 22 -0.27 -2.76 -10.37
CA GLY A 22 1.11 -2.41 -10.10
C GLY A 22 1.83 -3.41 -9.18
N GLN A 23 3.00 -3.02 -8.70
CA GLN A 23 3.86 -3.87 -7.88
C GLN A 23 3.34 -3.92 -6.44
N VAL A 24 3.43 -5.10 -5.83
CA VAL A 24 3.15 -5.34 -4.41
C VAL A 24 4.49 -5.52 -3.71
N PHE A 25 4.71 -4.71 -2.67
CA PHE A 25 5.91 -4.76 -1.85
C PHE A 25 5.57 -5.36 -0.49
N GLU A 26 6.51 -6.11 0.06
CA GLU A 26 6.54 -6.41 1.49
C GLU A 26 6.78 -5.09 2.22
N GLY A 27 6.18 -4.89 3.37
CA GLY A 27 6.44 -3.72 4.18
C GLY A 27 6.27 -3.98 5.67
N VAL A 28 6.79 -3.06 6.47
CA VAL A 28 6.59 -3.06 7.92
C VAL A 28 5.97 -1.72 8.30
N TYR A 29 4.79 -1.78 8.91
CA TYR A 29 4.14 -0.64 9.52
C TYR A 29 4.55 -0.54 10.99
N LYS A 30 5.12 0.60 11.38
CA LYS A 30 5.43 0.93 12.77
C LYS A 30 4.28 1.72 13.38
N THR A 31 3.59 1.14 14.35
CA THR A 31 2.52 1.85 15.05
C THR A 31 3.11 2.93 15.96
N ALA A 32 2.28 3.91 16.36
CA ALA A 32 2.69 4.93 17.34
C ALA A 32 3.08 4.33 18.70
N ARG A 33 2.74 3.06 18.97
CA ARG A 33 3.10 2.31 20.18
C ARG A 33 4.44 1.57 20.03
N GLY A 34 5.10 1.68 18.88
CA GLY A 34 6.36 1.00 18.57
C GLY A 34 6.21 -0.44 18.09
N GLU A 35 4.97 -0.92 17.89
CA GLU A 35 4.72 -2.26 17.36
C GLU A 35 5.02 -2.31 15.86
N GLN A 36 5.53 -3.44 15.40
CA GLN A 36 5.89 -3.67 14.00
C GLN A 36 4.93 -4.69 13.40
N LEU A 37 4.16 -4.28 12.39
CA LEU A 37 3.18 -5.10 11.70
C LEU A 37 3.65 -5.34 10.26
N SER A 38 3.74 -6.61 9.86
CA SER A 38 4.01 -6.97 8.47
C SER A 38 2.80 -6.63 7.60
N VAL A 39 3.03 -5.87 6.54
CA VAL A 39 1.99 -5.39 5.62
C VAL A 39 2.40 -5.67 4.18
N ALA A 40 1.41 -5.79 3.30
CA ALA A 40 1.62 -5.80 1.86
C ALA A 40 1.25 -4.42 1.29
N VAL A 41 2.21 -3.72 0.69
CA VAL A 41 1.99 -2.39 0.11
C VAL A 41 1.78 -2.54 -1.39
N LYS A 42 0.52 -2.40 -1.82
CA LYS A 42 0.14 -2.40 -3.24
C LYS A 42 0.33 -1.00 -3.81
N THR A 43 1.13 -0.90 -4.86
CA THR A 43 1.33 0.35 -5.60
C THR A 43 0.45 0.37 -6.84
N CYS A 44 -0.03 1.56 -7.22
CA CYS A 44 -0.69 1.79 -8.49
C CYS A 44 0.24 2.56 -9.42
N LYS A 45 0.49 2.05 -10.64
CA LYS A 45 1.28 2.79 -11.65
C LYS A 45 0.58 4.11 -11.99
N THR A 46 1.34 5.17 -12.23
CA THR A 46 0.82 6.55 -12.42
C THR A 46 -0.07 6.70 -13.66
N ASP A 47 -0.02 5.73 -14.58
CA ASP A 47 -0.81 5.67 -15.82
C ASP A 47 -2.23 5.08 -15.63
N CYS A 48 -2.65 4.81 -14.40
CA CYS A 48 -4.01 4.35 -14.14
C CYS A 48 -5.01 5.50 -14.37
N SER A 49 -5.76 5.43 -15.46
CA SER A 49 -6.99 6.19 -15.70
C SER A 49 -7.85 6.24 -14.42
N LEU A 50 -8.51 7.37 -14.16
CA LEU A 50 -9.33 7.59 -12.95
C LEU A 50 -10.29 6.42 -12.64
N GLU A 51 -10.83 5.79 -13.69
CA GLU A 51 -11.71 4.62 -13.60
C GLU A 51 -11.06 3.39 -12.92
N VAL A 52 -9.76 3.18 -13.13
CA VAL A 52 -8.98 2.09 -12.50
C VAL A 52 -8.70 2.41 -11.03
N LYS A 53 -8.49 3.69 -10.68
CA LYS A 53 -8.29 4.13 -9.29
C LYS A 53 -9.55 3.95 -8.45
N GLU A 54 -10.73 4.20 -9.02
CA GLU A 54 -12.01 4.01 -8.33
C GLU A 54 -12.31 2.53 -8.08
N LYS A 55 -12.05 1.64 -9.06
CA LYS A 55 -12.16 0.19 -8.84
C LYS A 55 -11.19 -0.32 -7.78
N PHE A 56 -9.98 0.24 -7.72
CA PHE A 56 -8.98 -0.16 -6.72
C PHE A 56 -9.40 0.15 -5.27
N LEU A 57 -10.18 1.21 -5.05
CA LEU A 57 -10.68 1.59 -3.72
C LEU A 57 -11.91 0.79 -3.27
N VAL A 58 -12.65 0.18 -4.20
CA VAL A 58 -13.90 -0.56 -3.95
C VAL A 58 -13.67 -2.04 -3.63
N GLU A 59 -12.57 -2.64 -4.10
CA GLU A 59 -12.24 -4.05 -3.82
C GLU A 59 -11.55 -4.30 -2.45
N GLY A 60 -11.77 -3.42 -1.47
CA GLY A 60 -11.13 -3.46 -0.14
C GLY A 60 -12.09 -3.76 1.00
#